data_AF-A0AAU9J650-F1
#
_entry.id   AF-A0AAU9J650-F1
#
_cell.length_a   1.000
_cell.length_b   1.000
_cell.length_c   1.000
_cell.angle_alpha   90.00
_cell.angle_beta   90.00
_cell.angle_gamma   90.00
#
_symmetry.space_group_name_H-M   'P 1'
#
loop_
_entity.id
_entity.type
_entity.pdbx_description
1 polymer ?
#
loop_
_entity_poly.entity_id
_entity_poly.type
_entity_poly.pdbx_seq_one_letter_code
_entity_poly.pdbx_strand_id
1 'polypeptide(L)'
;MEFSNRKLSRTDKSLLSDIVTKIYQLEHTIWLGLLLCLNSLLNIFTILPLNTIQNPKFSNTFRCLLILTVSVLLSYFYPASRLYHDLKEQDFVKLSALYNMVGIADQLLMAYGKFAIKTLFASSWKMGTKITNFLVTLIYLFLHTLHQNIALTVFEVAIHSSTSTLVLVLVTSAFVEVKITVFKKTDHRALYQIVCNDFIDRLQLFTYLLTILIKAMIVSRSNIYHIMTGILLVSIDSIMIDWIKHYFILHFNKISPEVYEEFRKKNMRENFLLIQNENYHIDYEEMVPNCLDACSSVALAYRYTALPHACMLLRVFGGDIYQTLSCLEIGLAMGGLYLVKCIVTSIIQLLI
;
A
#
# COMPACT_ATOMS: atom_id res chain seq x y z
N MET A 1 5.22 -0.59 -52.98
CA MET A 1 4.51 -0.09 -51.78
C MET A 1 4.01 -1.22 -50.87
N GLU A 2 3.42 -2.31 -51.38
CA GLU A 2 2.92 -3.42 -50.51
C GLU A 2 4.00 -4.14 -49.68
N PHE A 3 5.22 -4.30 -50.19
CA PHE A 3 6.30 -4.97 -49.45
C PHE A 3 6.80 -4.13 -48.26
N SER A 4 6.74 -2.80 -48.36
CA SER A 4 7.04 -1.86 -47.28
C SER A 4 5.96 -1.90 -46.21
N ASN A 5 4.68 -1.92 -46.60
CA ASN A 5 3.55 -2.02 -45.67
C ASN A 5 3.50 -3.38 -44.95
N ARG A 6 3.94 -4.48 -45.58
CA ARG A 6 4.07 -5.80 -44.92
C ARG A 6 5.24 -5.88 -43.95
N LYS A 7 6.35 -5.17 -44.20
CA LYS A 7 7.47 -5.08 -43.25
C LYS A 7 7.10 -4.21 -42.06
N LEU A 8 6.52 -3.02 -42.29
CA LEU A 8 6.01 -2.13 -41.22
C LEU A 8 5.02 -2.88 -40.33
N SER A 9 3.96 -3.47 -40.89
CA SER A 9 2.95 -4.19 -40.10
C SER A 9 3.48 -5.43 -39.35
N ARG A 10 4.57 -6.06 -39.80
CA ARG A 10 5.24 -7.14 -39.05
C ARG A 10 6.12 -6.60 -37.91
N THR A 11 6.79 -5.48 -38.11
CA THR A 11 7.62 -4.85 -37.05
C THR A 11 6.76 -4.17 -35.99
N ASP A 12 5.64 -3.57 -36.39
CA ASP A 12 4.65 -2.99 -35.47
C ASP A 12 3.97 -4.07 -34.62
N LYS A 13 3.66 -5.24 -35.23
CA LYS A 13 3.14 -6.40 -34.49
C LYS A 13 4.16 -6.97 -33.50
N SER A 14 5.45 -6.99 -33.82
CA SER A 14 6.47 -7.42 -32.86
C SER A 14 6.62 -6.42 -31.70
N LEU A 15 6.63 -5.12 -32.00
CA LEU A 15 6.77 -4.09 -30.96
C LEU A 15 5.57 -4.07 -30.00
N LEU A 16 4.35 -4.14 -30.55
CA LEU A 16 3.13 -4.19 -29.74
C LEU A 16 3.11 -5.45 -28.86
N SER A 17 3.49 -6.60 -29.43
CA SER A 17 3.61 -7.84 -28.66
C SER A 17 4.61 -7.68 -27.51
N ASP A 18 5.78 -7.10 -27.76
CA ASP A 18 6.81 -6.90 -26.74
C ASP A 18 6.33 -5.97 -25.60
N ILE A 19 5.64 -4.88 -25.94
CA ILE A 19 5.06 -3.96 -24.94
C ILE A 19 4.00 -4.68 -24.10
N VAL A 20 3.08 -5.39 -24.74
CA VAL A 20 2.00 -6.12 -24.06
C VAL A 20 2.58 -7.20 -23.14
N THR A 21 3.60 -7.94 -23.57
CA THR A 21 4.26 -8.94 -22.72
C THR A 21 4.92 -8.31 -21.49
N LYS A 22 5.61 -7.17 -21.65
CA LYS A 22 6.22 -6.44 -20.52
C LYS A 22 5.16 -5.98 -19.51
N ILE A 23 4.08 -5.37 -19.99
CA ILE A 23 2.97 -4.90 -19.14
C ILE A 23 2.30 -6.07 -18.44
N TYR A 24 2.01 -7.16 -19.16
CA TYR A 24 1.38 -8.34 -18.59
C TYR A 24 2.22 -8.96 -17.46
N GLN A 25 3.53 -9.12 -17.70
CA GLN A 25 4.45 -9.67 -16.69
C GLN A 25 4.59 -8.76 -15.47
N LEU A 26 4.60 -7.44 -15.67
CA LEU A 26 4.62 -6.46 -14.60
C LEU A 26 3.33 -6.51 -13.77
N GLU A 27 2.18 -6.38 -14.43
CA GLU A 27 0.87 -6.35 -13.76
C GLU A 27 0.64 -7.61 -12.96
N HIS A 28 0.97 -8.79 -13.49
CA HIS A 28 0.83 -10.05 -12.75
C HIS A 28 1.66 -10.05 -11.45
N THR A 29 2.85 -9.45 -11.45
CA THR A 29 3.68 -9.32 -10.25
C THR A 29 3.13 -8.29 -9.28
N ILE A 30 2.68 -7.13 -9.77
CA ILE A 30 2.09 -6.08 -8.95
C ILE A 30 0.81 -6.58 -8.26
N TRP A 31 -0.08 -7.24 -8.99
CA TRP A 31 -1.34 -7.78 -8.44
C TRP A 31 -1.08 -8.84 -7.36
N LEU A 32 -0.12 -9.73 -7.57
CA LEU A 32 0.26 -10.71 -6.55
C LEU A 32 0.77 -10.01 -5.28
N GLY A 33 1.68 -9.04 -5.41
CA GLY A 33 2.20 -8.27 -4.28
C GLY A 33 1.11 -7.48 -3.53
N LEU A 34 0.19 -6.85 -4.28
CA LEU A 34 -0.96 -6.13 -3.74
C LEU A 34 -1.85 -7.06 -2.92
N LEU A 35 -2.20 -8.24 -3.45
CA LEU A 35 -3.05 -9.22 -2.75
C LEU A 35 -2.38 -9.72 -1.46
N LEU A 36 -1.07 -10.00 -1.49
CA LEU A 36 -0.31 -10.40 -0.30
C LEU A 36 -0.36 -9.32 0.80
N CYS A 37 -0.18 -8.05 0.43
CA CYS A 37 -0.23 -6.93 1.37
C CYS A 37 -1.66 -6.64 1.86
N LEU A 38 -2.66 -6.74 0.98
CA LEU A 38 -4.08 -6.62 1.33
C LEU A 38 -4.49 -7.72 2.32
N ASN A 39 -4.02 -8.95 2.13
CA ASN A 39 -4.29 -10.05 3.05
C ASN A 39 -3.76 -9.77 4.47
N SER A 40 -2.58 -9.12 4.58
CA SER A 40 -2.03 -8.65 5.85
C SER A 40 -2.90 -7.56 6.48
N LEU A 41 -3.36 -6.58 5.71
CA LEU A 41 -4.26 -5.52 6.19
C LEU A 41 -5.58 -6.08 6.71
N LEU A 42 -6.23 -6.94 5.93
CA LEU A 42 -7.47 -7.62 6.33
C LEU A 42 -7.27 -8.49 7.59
N ASN A 43 -6.08 -9.08 7.76
CA ASN A 43 -5.75 -9.86 8.95
C ASN A 43 -5.80 -9.03 10.24
N ILE A 44 -5.40 -7.76 10.18
CA ILE A 44 -5.40 -6.87 11.34
C ILE A 44 -6.84 -6.61 11.82
N PHE A 45 -7.80 -6.46 10.93
CA PHE A 45 -9.18 -6.19 11.31
C PHE A 45 -9.96 -7.44 11.69
N THR A 46 -9.64 -8.59 11.10
CA THR A 46 -10.44 -9.81 11.26
C THR A 46 -9.86 -10.75 12.32
N ILE A 47 -8.67 -11.30 12.07
CA ILE A 47 -8.10 -12.40 12.87
C ILE A 47 -7.35 -11.88 14.11
N LEU A 48 -6.63 -10.76 14.00
CA LEU A 48 -5.85 -10.21 15.12
C LEU A 48 -6.69 -9.94 16.39
N PRO A 49 -7.84 -9.25 16.34
CA PRO A 49 -8.64 -9.02 17.54
C PRO A 49 -9.20 -10.32 18.12
N LEU A 50 -9.68 -11.24 17.26
CA LEU A 50 -10.20 -12.55 17.68
C LEU A 50 -9.12 -13.37 18.40
N ASN A 51 -7.92 -13.46 17.83
CA ASN A 51 -6.79 -14.15 18.44
C ASN A 51 -6.37 -13.49 19.76
N THR A 52 -6.44 -12.17 19.87
CA THR A 52 -6.11 -11.45 21.11
C THR A 52 -7.08 -11.78 22.24
N ILE A 53 -8.37 -11.95 21.92
CA ILE A 53 -9.41 -12.31 22.89
C ILE A 53 -9.31 -13.80 23.26
N GLN A 54 -9.16 -14.69 22.28
CA GLN A 54 -9.13 -16.14 22.52
C GLN A 54 -7.82 -16.63 23.12
N ASN A 55 -6.69 -16.10 22.65
CA ASN A 55 -5.34 -16.53 23.03
C ASN A 55 -4.42 -15.30 23.15
N PRO A 56 -4.45 -14.58 24.29
CA PRO A 56 -3.73 -13.32 24.47
C PRO A 56 -2.22 -13.53 24.51
N LYS A 57 -1.61 -13.70 23.33
CA LYS A 57 -0.17 -13.66 23.13
C LYS A 57 0.28 -12.21 23.28
N PHE A 58 1.39 -12.00 23.99
CA PHE A 58 1.99 -10.67 24.19
C PHE A 58 2.11 -9.87 22.88
N SER A 59 2.55 -10.52 21.79
CA SER A 59 2.68 -9.89 20.47
C SER A 59 1.35 -9.32 19.95
N ASN A 60 0.27 -10.09 20.04
CA ASN A 60 -1.05 -9.69 19.55
C ASN A 60 -1.63 -8.54 20.37
N THR A 61 -1.58 -8.66 21.70
CA THR A 61 -2.06 -7.63 22.62
C THR A 61 -1.33 -6.30 22.41
N PHE A 62 -0.01 -6.33 22.23
CA PHE A 62 0.79 -5.13 21.98
C PHE A 62 0.42 -4.45 20.66
N ARG A 63 0.15 -5.21 19.60
CA ARG A 63 -0.29 -4.66 18.32
C ARG A 63 -1.65 -3.98 18.44
N CYS A 64 -2.61 -4.62 19.09
CA CYS A 64 -3.92 -4.01 19.35
C CYS A 64 -3.79 -2.73 20.20
N LEU A 65 -2.95 -2.76 21.24
CA LEU A 65 -2.69 -1.58 22.08
C LEU A 65 -2.08 -0.45 21.25
N LEU A 66 -1.07 -0.72 20.42
CA LEU A 66 -0.45 0.27 19.54
C LEU A 66 -1.47 0.89 18.57
N ILE A 67 -2.32 0.07 17.94
CA ILE A 67 -3.37 0.56 17.04
C ILE A 67 -4.32 1.50 17.77
N LEU A 68 -4.85 1.09 18.92
CA LEU A 68 -5.81 1.88 19.69
C LEU A 68 -5.18 3.18 20.20
N THR A 69 -3.99 3.10 20.80
CA THR A 69 -3.28 4.26 21.36
C THR A 69 -2.95 5.29 20.28
N VAL A 70 -2.37 4.88 19.15
CA VAL A 70 -2.04 5.82 18.06
C VAL A 70 -3.29 6.42 17.43
N SER A 71 -4.34 5.61 17.21
CA SER A 71 -5.60 6.12 16.64
C SER A 71 -6.24 7.18 17.54
N VAL A 72 -6.28 6.96 18.86
CA VAL A 72 -6.83 7.92 19.83
C VAL A 72 -5.96 9.17 19.93
N LEU A 73 -4.62 9.02 20.02
CA LEU A 73 -3.71 10.16 20.10
C LEU A 73 -3.82 11.06 18.87
N LEU A 74 -3.86 10.49 17.66
CA LEU A 74 -3.99 11.28 16.43
C LEU A 74 -5.35 11.97 16.33
N SER A 75 -6.44 11.30 16.68
CA SER A 75 -7.77 11.93 16.71
C SER A 75 -7.82 13.11 17.68
N TYR A 76 -7.10 13.02 18.82
CA TYR A 76 -7.03 14.09 19.80
C TYR A 76 -6.17 15.28 19.33
N PHE A 77 -4.95 15.03 18.84
CA PHE A 77 -4.03 16.11 18.45
C PHE A 77 -4.36 16.74 17.09
N TYR A 78 -4.85 15.95 16.14
CA TYR A 78 -5.10 16.38 14.76
C TYR A 78 -6.51 15.96 14.32
N PRO A 79 -7.56 16.76 14.58
CA PRO A 79 -8.90 16.45 14.08
C PRO A 79 -8.92 16.49 12.54
N ALA A 80 -9.59 15.51 11.92
CA ALA A 80 -9.63 15.34 10.46
C ALA A 80 -10.23 16.55 9.73
N SER A 81 -11.23 17.20 10.33
CA SER A 81 -11.87 18.40 9.78
C SER A 81 -10.90 19.58 9.64
N ARG A 82 -10.05 19.79 10.65
CA ARG A 82 -9.04 20.86 10.64
C ARG A 82 -7.99 20.61 9.56
N LEU A 83 -7.47 19.38 9.48
CA LEU A 83 -6.50 19.01 8.46
C LEU A 83 -7.03 19.23 7.04
N TYR A 84 -8.31 18.88 6.80
CA TYR A 84 -8.95 19.12 5.51
C TYR A 84 -9.09 20.60 5.19
N HIS A 85 -9.55 21.42 6.14
CA HIS A 85 -9.70 22.86 5.93
C HIS A 85 -8.34 23.53 5.66
N ASP A 86 -7.33 23.21 6.45
CA ASP A 86 -5.98 23.76 6.32
C ASP A 86 -5.37 23.45 4.94
N LEU A 87 -5.61 22.25 4.40
CA LEU A 87 -5.10 21.82 3.08
C LEU A 87 -5.95 22.34 1.91
N LYS A 88 -7.27 22.43 2.09
CA LYS A 88 -8.19 22.92 1.04
C LYS A 88 -7.92 24.38 0.67
N GLU A 89 -7.46 25.19 1.62
CA GLU A 89 -7.15 26.61 1.40
C GLU A 89 -5.79 26.85 0.74
N GLN A 90 -4.99 25.80 0.52
CA GLN A 90 -3.67 25.95 -0.09
C GLN A 90 -3.75 26.11 -1.62
N ASP A 91 -2.89 26.97 -2.16
CA ASP A 91 -2.73 27.11 -3.60
C ASP A 91 -2.15 25.85 -4.25
N PHE A 92 -2.43 25.69 -5.55
CA PHE A 92 -1.99 24.55 -6.36
C PHE A 92 -0.49 24.20 -6.19
N VAL A 93 0.40 25.21 -6.22
CA VAL A 93 1.85 24.98 -6.12
C VAL A 93 2.23 24.35 -4.78
N LYS A 94 1.61 24.80 -3.68
CA LYS A 94 1.86 24.24 -2.35
C LYS A 94 1.30 22.84 -2.22
N LEU A 95 0.11 22.58 -2.77
CA LEU A 95 -0.52 21.26 -2.76
C LEU A 95 0.29 20.24 -3.57
N SER A 96 0.76 20.62 -4.76
CA SER A 96 1.64 19.79 -5.60
C SER A 96 2.99 19.50 -4.92
N ALA A 97 3.60 20.51 -4.27
CA ALA A 97 4.81 20.31 -3.48
C ALA A 97 4.59 19.35 -2.31
N LEU A 98 3.47 19.51 -1.59
CA LEU A 98 3.09 18.63 -0.49
C LEU A 98 2.89 17.18 -0.96
N TYR A 99 2.23 16.95 -2.09
CA TYR A 99 2.07 15.62 -2.69
C TYR A 99 3.43 14.93 -2.88
N ASN A 100 4.40 15.64 -3.48
CA ASN A 100 5.73 15.09 -3.71
C ASN A 100 6.51 14.84 -2.40
N MET A 101 6.37 15.73 -1.40
CA MET A 101 6.98 15.54 -0.09
C MET A 101 6.40 14.33 0.66
N VAL A 102 5.08 14.14 0.57
CA VAL A 102 4.38 12.98 1.13
C VAL A 102 4.92 11.69 0.51
N GLY A 103 5.12 11.64 -0.81
CA GLY A 103 5.72 10.46 -1.47
C GLY A 103 7.12 10.12 -0.94
N ILE A 104 7.99 11.12 -0.74
CA ILE A 104 9.34 10.90 -0.19
C ILE A 104 9.28 10.42 1.26
N ALA A 105 8.42 11.05 2.07
CA ALA A 105 8.25 10.67 3.47
C ALA A 105 7.75 9.23 3.62
N ASP A 106 6.86 8.78 2.74
CA ASP A 106 6.35 7.40 2.76
C ASP A 106 7.48 6.39 2.59
N GLN A 107 8.34 6.57 1.59
CA GLN A 107 9.46 5.66 1.33
C GLN A 107 10.42 5.56 2.52
N LEU A 108 10.67 6.68 3.21
CA LEU A 108 11.51 6.71 4.42
C LEU A 108 10.83 5.96 5.58
N LEU A 109 9.53 6.19 5.79
CA LEU A 109 8.75 5.56 6.83
C LEU A 109 8.58 4.05 6.59
N MET A 110 8.35 3.61 5.35
CA MET A 110 8.30 2.19 4.98
C MET A 110 9.64 1.49 5.24
N ALA A 111 10.75 2.12 4.84
CA ALA A 111 12.09 1.58 5.07
C ALA A 111 12.37 1.41 6.57
N TYR A 112 12.04 2.41 7.38
CA TYR A 112 12.22 2.35 8.83
C TYR A 112 11.22 1.39 9.50
N GLY A 113 9.99 1.32 8.99
CA GLY A 113 8.91 0.51 9.56
C GLY A 113 9.24 -0.97 9.66
N LYS A 114 9.89 -1.52 8.62
CA LYS A 114 10.40 -2.90 8.65
C LYS A 114 11.33 -3.13 9.85
N PHE A 115 12.27 -2.21 10.07
CA PHE A 115 13.21 -2.28 11.19
C PHE A 115 12.51 -2.13 12.55
N ALA A 116 11.61 -1.16 12.69
CA ALA A 116 10.88 -0.89 13.94
C ALA A 116 10.06 -2.11 14.38
N ILE A 117 9.28 -2.69 13.47
CA ILE A 117 8.42 -3.85 13.77
C ILE A 117 9.27 -5.09 14.11
N LYS A 118 10.33 -5.39 13.35
CA LYS A 118 11.22 -6.52 13.66
C LYS A 118 11.87 -6.37 15.03
N THR A 119 12.35 -5.18 15.35
CA THR A 119 13.03 -4.90 16.62
C THR A 119 12.08 -4.99 17.81
N LEU A 120 10.82 -4.61 17.64
CA LEU A 120 9.80 -4.71 18.69
C LEU A 120 9.48 -6.17 19.06
N PHE A 121 9.36 -7.07 18.08
CA PHE A 121 8.96 -8.46 18.29
C PHE A 121 10.12 -9.46 18.36
N ALA A 122 11.36 -8.99 18.35
CA ALA A 122 12.52 -9.83 18.56
C ALA A 122 12.54 -10.42 20.00
N SER A 123 12.71 -11.74 20.08
CA SER A 123 12.56 -12.53 21.32
C SER A 123 13.67 -12.27 22.37
N SER A 124 14.83 -11.77 21.94
CA SER A 124 16.09 -11.76 22.70
C SER A 124 16.28 -10.60 23.70
N TRP A 125 15.38 -9.61 23.73
CA TRP A 125 15.63 -8.36 24.44
C TRP A 125 15.27 -8.40 25.93
N LYS A 126 16.06 -7.70 26.76
CA LYS A 126 15.77 -7.45 28.18
C LYS A 126 14.54 -6.53 28.33
N MET A 127 13.94 -6.46 29.53
CA MET A 127 12.71 -5.68 29.77
C MET A 127 12.89 -4.17 29.49
N GLY A 128 13.99 -3.55 29.92
CA GLY A 128 14.24 -2.12 29.67
C GLY A 128 14.39 -1.77 28.18
N THR A 129 15.01 -2.66 27.40
CA THR A 129 15.12 -2.49 25.94
C THR A 129 13.78 -2.71 25.25
N LYS A 130 12.91 -3.59 25.76
CA LYS A 130 11.53 -3.76 25.24
C LYS A 130 10.71 -2.48 25.38
N ILE A 131 10.80 -1.78 26.50
CA ILE A 131 10.10 -0.49 26.71
C ILE A 131 10.62 0.57 25.75
N THR A 132 11.95 0.65 25.57
CA THR A 132 12.56 1.60 24.64
C THR A 132 12.11 1.33 23.20
N ASN A 133 12.16 0.07 22.77
CA ASN A 133 11.71 -0.36 21.44
C ASN A 133 10.21 -0.09 21.23
N PHE A 134 9.40 -0.24 22.29
CA PHE A 134 7.98 0.11 22.25
C PHE A 134 7.77 1.60 22.02
N LEU A 135 8.44 2.47 22.77
CA LEU A 135 8.33 3.92 22.60
C LEU A 135 8.78 4.37 21.21
N VAL A 136 9.89 3.83 20.72
CA VAL A 136 10.38 4.10 19.35
C VAL A 136 9.37 3.66 18.30
N THR A 137 8.79 2.46 18.46
CA THR A 137 7.75 1.96 17.53
C THR A 137 6.47 2.78 17.61
N LEU A 138 6.10 3.27 18.79
CA LEU A 138 4.94 4.14 18.99
C LEU A 138 5.13 5.48 18.25
N ILE A 139 6.30 6.11 18.37
CA ILE A 139 6.64 7.35 17.65
C ILE A 139 6.59 7.11 16.14
N TYR A 140 7.21 6.02 15.67
CA TYR A 140 7.15 5.63 14.26
C TYR A 140 5.71 5.47 13.77
N LEU A 141 4.89 4.71 14.50
CA LEU A 141 3.52 4.41 14.10
C LEU A 141 2.68 5.69 14.09
N PHE A 142 2.90 6.60 15.04
CA PHE A 142 2.28 7.92 15.06
C PHE A 142 2.67 8.73 13.82
N LEU A 143 3.95 8.84 13.49
CA LEU A 143 4.43 9.61 12.33
C LEU A 143 3.93 9.02 11.01
N HIS A 144 3.99 7.70 10.86
CA HIS A 144 3.53 7.05 9.62
C HIS A 144 2.02 7.16 9.48
N THR A 145 1.25 6.97 10.55
CA THR A 145 -0.20 7.15 10.48
C THR A 145 -0.56 8.62 10.21
N LEU A 146 0.17 9.59 10.78
CA LEU A 146 -0.01 11.01 10.49
C LEU A 146 0.21 11.30 9.00
N HIS A 147 1.32 10.82 8.45
CA HIS A 147 1.63 10.91 7.02
C HIS A 147 0.50 10.35 6.16
N GLN A 148 -0.01 9.15 6.46
CA GLN A 148 -1.08 8.54 5.66
C GLN A 148 -2.39 9.34 5.72
N ASN A 149 -2.69 9.98 6.85
CA ASN A 149 -3.84 10.87 6.96
C ASN A 149 -3.65 12.16 6.16
N ILE A 150 -2.43 12.71 6.11
CA ILE A 150 -2.11 13.83 5.22
C ILE A 150 -2.28 13.40 3.76
N ALA A 151 -1.75 12.25 3.37
CA ALA A 151 -1.89 11.69 2.01
C ALA A 151 -3.37 11.52 1.62
N LEU A 152 -4.17 10.87 2.47
CA LEU A 152 -5.61 10.71 2.28
C LEU A 152 -6.32 12.06 2.09
N THR A 153 -5.99 13.05 2.93
CA THR A 153 -6.60 14.39 2.86
C THR A 153 -6.17 15.12 1.59
N VAL A 154 -4.92 14.98 1.14
CA VAL A 154 -4.45 15.54 -0.13
C VAL A 154 -5.25 14.96 -1.30
N PHE A 155 -5.43 13.63 -1.36
CA PHE A 155 -6.27 13.01 -2.39
C PHE A 155 -7.73 13.46 -2.29
N GLU A 156 -8.27 13.60 -1.08
CA GLU A 156 -9.63 14.08 -0.86
C GLU A 156 -9.81 15.52 -1.37
N VAL A 157 -8.89 16.43 -1.04
CA VAL A 157 -8.91 17.82 -1.53
C VAL A 157 -8.74 17.86 -3.05
N ALA A 158 -7.84 17.04 -3.61
CA ALA A 158 -7.60 16.99 -5.05
C ALA A 158 -8.84 16.50 -5.82
N ILE A 159 -9.52 15.46 -5.35
CA ILE A 159 -10.74 14.92 -5.99
C ILE A 159 -11.92 15.89 -5.89
N HIS A 160 -11.99 16.68 -4.82
CA HIS A 160 -13.02 17.74 -4.69
C HIS A 160 -12.66 19.03 -5.43
N SER A 161 -11.43 19.15 -5.95
CA SER A 161 -11.00 20.30 -6.75
C SER A 161 -11.52 20.21 -8.20
N SER A 162 -11.28 21.25 -9.00
CA SER A 162 -11.65 21.22 -10.41
C SER A 162 -10.91 20.11 -11.16
N THR A 163 -11.53 19.51 -12.17
CA THR A 163 -10.93 18.41 -12.95
C THR A 163 -9.61 18.83 -13.59
N SER A 164 -9.50 20.08 -14.05
CA SER A 164 -8.26 20.64 -14.60
C SER A 164 -7.14 20.73 -13.57
N THR A 165 -7.47 21.12 -12.32
CA THR A 165 -6.51 21.16 -11.21
C THR A 165 -6.04 19.75 -10.85
N LEU A 166 -6.97 18.80 -10.75
CA LEU A 166 -6.66 17.40 -10.45
C LEU A 166 -5.70 16.81 -11.50
N VAL A 167 -6.02 16.95 -12.79
CA VAL A 167 -5.14 16.49 -13.88
C VAL A 167 -3.77 17.14 -13.78
N LEU A 168 -3.69 18.43 -13.47
CA LEU A 168 -2.41 19.14 -13.36
C LEU A 168 -1.56 18.61 -12.19
N VAL A 169 -2.16 18.32 -11.04
CA VAL A 169 -1.44 17.72 -9.89
C VAL A 169 -0.89 16.35 -10.27
N LEU A 170 -1.72 15.50 -10.88
CA LEU A 170 -1.34 14.14 -11.29
C LEU A 170 -0.21 14.14 -12.31
N VAL A 171 -0.37 14.88 -13.42
CA VAL A 171 0.64 14.95 -14.48
C VAL A 171 1.96 15.52 -13.97
N THR A 172 1.92 16.57 -13.14
CA THR A 172 3.16 17.15 -12.60
C THR A 172 3.90 16.19 -11.68
N SER A 173 3.19 15.42 -10.86
CA SER A 173 3.82 14.42 -10.00
C SER A 173 4.35 13.21 -10.78
N ALA A 174 3.57 12.72 -11.74
CA ALA A 174 3.98 11.67 -12.67
C ALA A 174 5.32 11.97 -13.35
N PHE A 175 5.50 13.20 -13.83
CA PHE A 175 6.77 13.61 -14.45
C PHE A 175 7.95 13.60 -13.48
N VAL A 176 7.73 14.01 -12.22
CA VAL A 176 8.76 13.97 -11.18
C VAL A 176 9.16 12.54 -10.88
N GLU A 177 8.19 11.64 -10.75
CA GLU A 177 8.41 10.22 -10.47
C GLU A 177 9.17 9.52 -11.60
N VAL A 178 8.72 9.67 -12.85
CA VAL A 178 9.38 9.11 -14.03
C VAL A 178 10.82 9.63 -14.13
N LYS A 179 11.03 10.94 -13.93
CA LYS A 179 12.36 11.54 -13.98
C LYS A 179 13.31 10.94 -12.94
N ILE A 180 12.85 10.77 -11.70
CA ILE A 180 13.72 10.32 -10.60
C ILE A 180 14.02 8.82 -10.68
N THR A 181 13.14 8.02 -11.28
CA THR A 181 13.25 6.55 -11.31
C THR A 181 13.91 6.04 -12.59
N VAL A 182 13.44 6.48 -13.76
CA VAL A 182 13.79 5.89 -15.06
C VAL A 182 15.24 6.13 -15.48
N PHE A 183 15.79 7.30 -15.16
CA PHE A 183 17.15 7.67 -15.58
C PHE A 183 18.25 7.12 -14.65
N LYS A 184 17.87 6.48 -13.53
CA LYS A 184 18.84 5.81 -12.66
C LYS A 184 19.21 4.46 -13.25
N LYS A 185 20.48 4.09 -13.12
CA LYS A 185 20.92 2.72 -13.44
C LYS A 185 20.26 1.76 -12.46
N THR A 186 19.61 0.73 -12.99
CA THR A 186 18.81 -0.23 -12.21
C THR A 186 19.34 -1.62 -12.50
N ASP A 187 19.74 -2.35 -11.46
CA ASP A 187 20.05 -3.77 -11.52
C ASP A 187 18.81 -4.60 -11.12
N HIS A 188 18.93 -5.93 -11.14
CA HIS A 188 17.81 -6.82 -10.81
C HIS A 188 17.29 -6.58 -9.37
N ARG A 189 18.18 -6.33 -8.41
CA ARG A 189 17.80 -6.08 -7.01
C ARG A 189 17.09 -4.74 -6.84
N ALA A 190 17.60 -3.67 -7.46
CA ALA A 190 16.94 -2.37 -7.44
C ALA A 190 15.58 -2.43 -8.17
N LEU A 191 15.49 -3.16 -9.29
CA LEU A 191 14.23 -3.35 -10.00
C LEU A 191 13.18 -4.04 -9.11
N TYR A 192 13.59 -5.07 -8.38
CA TYR A 192 12.70 -5.74 -7.43
C TYR A 192 12.20 -4.76 -6.34
N GLN A 193 13.07 -3.92 -5.80
CA GLN A 193 12.68 -2.90 -4.82
C GLN A 193 11.73 -1.84 -5.39
N ILE A 194 11.87 -1.47 -6.66
CA ILE A 194 10.96 -0.56 -7.36
C ILE A 194 9.59 -1.23 -7.48
N VAL A 195 9.52 -2.46 -8.01
CA VAL A 195 8.26 -3.22 -8.11
C VAL A 195 7.57 -3.36 -6.74
N CYS A 196 8.35 -3.62 -5.67
CA CYS A 196 7.83 -3.70 -4.31
C CYS A 196 7.22 -2.40 -3.81
N ASN A 197 7.84 -1.26 -4.13
CA ASN A 197 7.25 0.03 -3.78
C ASN A 197 5.98 0.26 -4.59
N ASP A 198 6.00 0.01 -5.89
CA ASP A 198 4.88 0.32 -6.78
C ASP A 198 3.59 -0.44 -6.41
N PHE A 199 3.68 -1.72 -6.02
CA PHE A 199 2.49 -2.42 -5.54
C PHE A 199 2.01 -1.96 -4.15
N ILE A 200 2.91 -1.45 -3.29
CA ILE A 200 2.54 -0.86 -2.01
C ILE A 200 1.84 0.48 -2.24
N ASP A 201 2.40 1.32 -3.10
CA ASP A 201 1.86 2.62 -3.49
C ASP A 201 0.46 2.43 -4.11
N ARG A 202 0.26 1.42 -4.96
CA ARG A 202 -1.07 1.06 -5.49
C ARG A 202 -2.04 0.59 -4.40
N LEU A 203 -1.60 -0.21 -3.43
CA LEU A 203 -2.46 -0.65 -2.32
C LEU A 203 -2.86 0.54 -1.43
N GLN A 204 -1.92 1.43 -1.13
CA GLN A 204 -2.16 2.67 -0.40
C GLN A 204 -3.16 3.55 -1.13
N LEU A 205 -2.92 3.81 -2.42
CA LEU A 205 -3.82 4.59 -3.26
C LEU A 205 -5.21 3.98 -3.31
N PHE A 206 -5.32 2.67 -3.55
CA PHE A 206 -6.59 1.94 -3.50
C PHE A 206 -7.30 2.14 -2.16
N THR A 207 -6.57 2.05 -1.04
CA THR A 207 -7.12 2.24 0.30
C THR A 207 -7.61 3.68 0.50
N TYR A 208 -6.88 4.69 0.02
CA TYR A 208 -7.28 6.09 0.12
C TYR A 208 -8.53 6.38 -0.72
N LEU A 209 -8.55 5.95 -1.98
CA LEU A 209 -9.68 6.16 -2.89
C LEU A 209 -10.94 5.44 -2.39
N LEU A 210 -10.78 4.21 -1.88
CA LEU A 210 -11.88 3.47 -1.25
C LEU A 210 -12.40 4.20 -0.01
N THR A 211 -11.51 4.75 0.81
CA THR A 211 -11.89 5.53 2.00
C THR A 211 -12.67 6.78 1.62
N ILE A 212 -12.23 7.52 0.60
CA ILE A 212 -12.92 8.71 0.07
C ILE A 212 -14.31 8.33 -0.47
N LEU A 213 -14.39 7.23 -1.22
CA LEU A 213 -15.67 6.74 -1.76
C LEU A 213 -16.65 6.38 -0.62
N ILE A 214 -16.21 5.62 0.38
CA ILE A 214 -17.06 5.24 1.51
C ILE A 214 -17.53 6.49 2.26
N LYS A 215 -16.63 7.44 2.55
CA LYS A 215 -16.99 8.72 3.17
C LYS A 215 -18.03 9.49 2.35
N ALA A 216 -17.87 9.53 1.02
CA ALA A 216 -18.80 10.19 0.12
C ALA A 216 -20.19 9.53 0.10
N MET A 217 -20.26 8.20 0.23
CA MET A 217 -21.51 7.45 0.31
C MET A 217 -22.22 7.66 1.66
N ILE A 218 -21.47 7.70 2.76
CA ILE A 218 -21.99 7.98 4.11
C ILE A 218 -22.53 9.42 4.16
N VAL A 219 -21.76 10.37 3.64
CA VAL A 219 -22.16 11.78 3.55
C VAL A 219 -22.98 11.95 2.26
N SER A 220 -24.25 11.52 2.28
CA SER A 220 -25.21 11.51 1.14
C SER A 220 -25.51 12.88 0.48
N ARG A 221 -24.66 13.89 0.69
CA ARG A 221 -24.73 15.23 0.10
C ARG A 221 -23.64 15.51 -0.94
N SER A 222 -22.71 14.57 -1.16
CA SER A 222 -21.59 14.74 -2.08
C SER A 222 -21.98 14.41 -3.53
N ASN A 223 -21.38 15.10 -4.51
CA ASN A 223 -21.58 14.77 -5.93
C ASN A 223 -20.80 13.49 -6.27
N ILE A 224 -21.43 12.34 -6.02
CA ILE A 224 -20.82 11.01 -6.19
C ILE A 224 -20.26 10.82 -7.61
N TYR A 225 -20.91 11.36 -8.65
CA TYR A 225 -20.42 11.28 -10.02
C TYR A 225 -19.08 12.00 -10.21
N HIS A 226 -18.93 13.18 -9.63
CA HIS A 226 -17.65 13.91 -9.67
C HIS A 226 -16.55 13.14 -8.94
N ILE A 227 -16.85 12.62 -7.75
CA ILE A 227 -15.90 11.85 -6.93
C ILE A 227 -15.48 10.56 -7.66
N MET A 228 -16.44 9.83 -8.22
CA MET A 228 -16.16 8.61 -8.99
C MET A 228 -15.28 8.91 -10.22
N THR A 229 -15.56 10.01 -10.93
CA THR A 229 -14.73 10.45 -12.06
C THR A 229 -13.30 10.76 -11.61
N GLY A 230 -13.13 11.46 -10.49
CA GLY A 230 -11.82 11.73 -9.90
C GLY A 230 -11.08 10.46 -9.49
N ILE A 231 -11.76 9.52 -8.83
CA ILE A 231 -11.20 8.21 -8.44
C ILE A 231 -10.70 7.43 -9.67
N LEU A 232 -11.51 7.39 -10.73
CA LEU A 232 -11.13 6.70 -11.98
C LEU A 232 -9.92 7.37 -12.63
N LEU A 233 -9.89 8.69 -12.70
CA LEU A 233 -8.77 9.43 -13.27
C LEU A 233 -7.46 9.16 -12.51
N VAL A 234 -7.49 9.25 -11.19
CA VAL A 234 -6.32 8.99 -10.33
C VAL A 234 -5.85 7.52 -10.47
N SER A 235 -6.79 6.57 -10.55
CA SER A 235 -6.47 5.15 -10.73
C SER A 235 -5.81 4.86 -12.09
N ILE A 236 -6.34 5.46 -13.17
CA ILE A 236 -5.79 5.31 -14.51
C ILE A 236 -4.39 5.92 -14.59
N ASP A 237 -4.20 7.10 -14.00
CA ASP A 237 -2.88 7.76 -13.95
C ASP A 237 -1.84 6.87 -13.25
N SER A 238 -2.16 6.37 -12.04
CA SER A 238 -1.25 5.48 -11.30
C SER A 238 -0.83 4.24 -12.10
N ILE A 239 -1.77 3.58 -12.80
CA ILE A 239 -1.46 2.40 -13.61
C ILE A 239 -0.59 2.77 -14.82
N MET A 240 -0.95 3.87 -15.50
CA MET A 240 -0.26 4.32 -16.71
C MET A 240 1.18 4.73 -16.43
N ILE A 241 1.44 5.40 -15.30
CA ILE A 241 2.79 5.83 -14.91
C ILE A 241 3.69 4.63 -14.62
N ASP A 242 3.19 3.59 -13.96
CA ASP A 242 3.98 2.37 -13.76
C ASP A 242 4.34 1.69 -15.09
N TRP A 243 3.40 1.64 -16.04
CA TRP A 243 3.68 1.05 -17.36
C TRP A 243 4.79 1.81 -18.08
N ILE A 244 4.71 3.15 -18.09
CA ILE A 244 5.73 4.01 -18.70
C ILE A 244 7.08 3.82 -17.99
N LYS A 245 7.08 3.91 -16.67
CA LYS A 245 8.27 3.77 -15.80
C LYS A 245 8.98 2.44 -16.07
N HIS A 246 8.27 1.32 -15.96
CA HIS A 246 8.86 0.00 -16.14
C HIS A 246 9.28 -0.29 -17.57
N TYR A 247 8.54 0.21 -18.57
CA TYR A 247 8.95 0.06 -19.96
C TYR A 247 10.34 0.67 -20.20
N PHE A 248 10.56 1.90 -19.73
CA PHE A 248 11.84 2.58 -19.91
C PHE A 248 12.95 2.03 -19.00
N ILE A 249 12.65 1.62 -17.76
CA ILE A 249 13.64 0.97 -16.90
C ILE A 249 14.20 -0.29 -17.56
N LEU A 250 13.33 -1.17 -18.09
CA LEU A 250 13.78 -2.37 -18.80
C LEU A 250 14.56 -2.03 -20.07
N HIS A 251 14.10 -1.03 -20.82
CA HIS A 251 14.74 -0.63 -22.08
C HIS A 251 16.15 -0.05 -21.87
N PHE A 252 16.31 0.91 -20.96
CA PHE A 252 17.59 1.56 -20.72
C PHE A 252 18.62 0.65 -20.02
N ASN A 253 18.16 -0.26 -19.15
CA ASN A 253 19.05 -1.19 -18.46
C ASN A 253 19.23 -2.54 -19.19
N LYS A 254 18.56 -2.74 -20.33
CA LYS A 254 18.59 -3.98 -21.14
C LYS A 254 18.21 -5.23 -20.34
N ILE A 255 17.20 -5.12 -19.49
CA ILE A 255 16.70 -6.21 -18.66
C ILE A 255 15.55 -6.92 -19.38
N SER A 256 15.57 -8.26 -19.40
CA SER A 256 14.50 -9.09 -19.95
C SER A 256 13.25 -9.04 -19.04
N PRO A 257 12.02 -8.99 -19.59
CA PRO A 257 10.78 -9.05 -18.80
C PRO A 257 10.61 -10.35 -18.00
N GLU A 258 11.36 -11.41 -18.33
CA GLU A 258 11.38 -12.68 -17.58
C GLU A 258 11.79 -12.50 -16.12
N VAL A 259 12.51 -11.41 -15.80
CA VAL A 259 12.88 -11.07 -14.42
C VAL A 259 11.66 -10.97 -13.48
N TYR A 260 10.51 -10.50 -13.99
CA TYR A 260 9.30 -10.40 -13.18
C TYR A 260 8.74 -11.79 -12.84
N GLU A 261 8.90 -12.76 -13.73
CA GLU A 261 8.52 -14.14 -13.45
C GLU A 261 9.44 -14.77 -12.41
N GLU A 262 10.73 -14.48 -12.47
CA GLU A 262 11.70 -14.88 -11.45
C GLU A 262 11.33 -14.31 -10.08
N PHE A 263 10.96 -13.02 -9.99
CA PHE A 263 10.51 -12.40 -8.75
C PHE A 263 9.28 -13.10 -8.15
N ARG A 264 8.29 -13.45 -8.99
CA ARG A 264 7.10 -14.16 -8.49
C ARG A 264 7.44 -15.56 -7.98
N LYS A 265 8.23 -16.32 -8.73
CA LYS A 265 8.55 -17.72 -8.39
C LYS A 265 9.53 -17.84 -7.22
N LYS A 266 10.68 -17.17 -7.30
CA LYS A 266 11.75 -17.28 -6.30
C LYS A 266 11.53 -16.40 -5.08
N ASN A 267 11.08 -15.16 -5.27
CA ASN A 267 10.97 -14.24 -4.14
C ASN A 267 9.59 -14.30 -3.47
N MET A 268 8.50 -14.33 -4.23
CA MET A 268 7.16 -14.22 -3.64
C MET A 268 6.59 -15.58 -3.21
N ARG A 269 6.59 -16.56 -4.11
CA ARG A 269 6.06 -17.91 -3.85
C ARG A 269 6.85 -18.65 -2.78
N GLU A 270 8.18 -18.72 -2.90
CA GLU A 270 8.99 -19.43 -1.90
C GLU A 270 8.84 -18.80 -0.50
N ASN A 271 8.88 -17.46 -0.39
CA ASN A 271 8.65 -16.80 0.90
C ASN A 271 7.27 -17.11 1.49
N PHE A 272 6.23 -17.11 0.66
CA PHE A 272 4.89 -17.44 1.12
C PHE A 272 4.81 -18.88 1.66
N LEU A 273 5.38 -19.85 0.93
CA LEU A 273 5.35 -21.26 1.33
C LEU A 273 6.19 -21.53 2.60
N LEU A 274 7.37 -20.94 2.71
CA LEU A 274 8.24 -21.07 3.89
C LEU A 274 7.56 -20.52 5.15
N ILE A 275 6.89 -19.38 5.02
CA ILE A 275 6.19 -18.75 6.15
C ILE A 275 4.99 -19.57 6.61
N GLN A 276 4.30 -20.25 5.70
CA GLN A 276 3.16 -21.10 6.06
C GLN A 276 3.58 -22.42 6.71
N ASN A 277 4.65 -23.04 6.21
CA ASN A 277 4.98 -24.42 6.58
C ASN A 277 5.99 -24.51 7.73
N GLU A 278 6.98 -23.61 7.77
CA GLU A 278 8.14 -23.77 8.65
C GLU A 278 8.23 -22.71 9.74
N ASN A 279 7.32 -21.71 9.77
CA ASN A 279 7.40 -20.54 10.65
C ASN A 279 8.74 -19.78 10.53
N TYR A 280 9.36 -19.79 9.35
CA TYR A 280 10.52 -18.96 9.00
C TYR A 280 10.18 -18.04 7.83
N HIS A 281 10.89 -16.92 7.70
CA HIS A 281 10.83 -16.07 6.50
C HIS A 281 12.24 -15.76 6.02
N ILE A 282 12.40 -15.55 4.71
CA ILE A 282 13.66 -15.07 4.14
C ILE A 282 13.65 -13.55 4.25
N ASP A 283 14.60 -12.99 5.02
CA ASP A 283 14.91 -11.57 4.95
C ASP A 283 16.18 -11.37 4.14
N TYR A 284 16.02 -10.93 2.89
CA TYR A 284 17.07 -10.88 1.89
C TYR A 284 17.69 -12.26 1.61
N GLU A 285 18.70 -12.68 2.37
CA GLU A 285 19.46 -13.91 2.17
C GLU A 285 19.53 -14.76 3.45
N GLU A 286 18.92 -14.31 4.56
CA GLU A 286 18.95 -15.01 5.84
C GLU A 286 17.56 -15.56 6.22
N MET A 287 17.52 -16.80 6.72
CA MET A 287 16.31 -17.37 7.32
C MET A 287 16.14 -16.91 8.76
N VAL A 288 15.03 -16.22 9.04
CA VAL A 288 14.75 -15.64 10.35
C VAL A 288 13.45 -16.24 10.91
N PRO A 289 13.40 -16.63 12.20
CA PRO A 289 12.19 -17.15 12.81
C PRO A 289 11.06 -16.12 12.76
N ASN A 290 9.85 -16.61 12.49
CA ASN A 290 8.67 -15.78 12.37
C ASN A 290 8.18 -15.36 13.77
N CYS A 291 8.21 -14.06 14.05
CA CYS A 291 7.76 -13.47 15.32
C CYS A 291 6.33 -12.88 15.25
N LEU A 292 5.72 -12.89 14.07
CA LEU A 292 4.39 -12.37 13.79
C LEU A 292 3.51 -13.47 13.17
N ASP A 293 2.25 -13.17 12.92
CA ASP A 293 1.42 -14.03 12.08
C ASP A 293 1.96 -14.11 10.65
N ALA A 294 1.72 -15.25 9.99
CA ALA A 294 2.18 -15.52 8.63
C ALA A 294 1.88 -14.39 7.65
N CYS A 295 0.65 -13.85 7.65
CA CYS A 295 0.24 -12.80 6.73
C CYS A 295 1.07 -11.52 6.91
N SER A 296 1.27 -11.10 8.17
CA SER A 296 2.04 -9.89 8.49
C SER A 296 3.51 -10.05 8.13
N SER A 297 4.08 -11.24 8.31
CA SER A 297 5.49 -11.48 7.98
C SER A 297 5.75 -11.54 6.48
N VAL A 298 4.84 -12.12 5.70
CA VAL A 298 4.93 -12.10 4.23
C VAL A 298 4.96 -10.65 3.73
N ALA A 299 4.04 -9.81 4.20
CA ALA A 299 3.98 -8.43 3.75
C ALA A 299 5.19 -7.59 4.23
N LEU A 300 5.68 -7.88 5.44
CA LEU A 300 6.87 -7.23 6.00
C LEU A 300 8.14 -7.54 5.20
N ALA A 301 8.22 -8.70 4.54
CA ALA A 301 9.33 -9.03 3.65
C ALA A 301 9.47 -7.99 2.53
N TYR A 302 8.35 -7.47 2.03
CA TYR A 302 8.28 -6.42 1.00
C TYR A 302 8.35 -4.99 1.54
N ARG A 303 8.56 -4.81 2.86
CA ARG A 303 8.55 -3.51 3.60
C ARG A 303 7.16 -2.93 3.84
N TYR A 304 6.08 -3.66 3.53
CA TYR A 304 4.74 -3.22 3.86
C TYR A 304 4.45 -3.43 5.35
N THR A 305 4.06 -2.37 6.05
CA THR A 305 3.51 -2.45 7.40
C THR A 305 2.03 -2.12 7.38
N ALA A 306 1.19 -3.09 7.72
CA ALA A 306 -0.27 -2.90 7.74
C ALA A 306 -0.77 -2.08 8.95
N LEU A 307 0.02 -1.97 10.02
CA LEU A 307 -0.35 -1.29 11.27
C LEU A 307 -0.73 0.20 11.07
N PRO A 308 0.07 1.06 10.40
CA PRO A 308 -0.30 2.45 10.14
C PRO A 308 -1.63 2.59 9.40
N HIS A 309 -1.85 1.77 8.37
CA HIS A 309 -3.08 1.76 7.58
C HIS A 309 -4.30 1.41 8.42
N ALA A 310 -4.14 0.43 9.33
CA ALA A 310 -5.20 0.08 10.26
C ALA A 310 -5.51 1.23 11.24
N CYS A 311 -4.49 1.95 11.72
CA CYS A 311 -4.67 3.13 12.57
C CYS A 311 -5.38 4.26 11.81
N MET A 312 -5.00 4.51 10.55
CA MET A 312 -5.65 5.51 9.71
C MET A 312 -7.13 5.18 9.49
N LEU A 313 -7.45 3.95 9.08
CA LEU A 313 -8.82 3.52 8.84
C LEU A 313 -9.67 3.55 10.13
N LEU A 314 -9.10 3.11 11.26
CA LEU A 314 -9.78 3.16 12.56
C LEU A 314 -10.03 4.60 13.00
N ARG A 315 -9.08 5.52 12.76
CA ARG A 315 -9.27 6.94 13.02
C ARG A 315 -10.38 7.55 12.17
N VAL A 316 -10.44 7.21 10.87
CA VAL A 316 -11.43 7.76 9.95
C VAL A 316 -12.83 7.24 10.25
N PHE A 317 -13.00 5.93 10.39
CA PHE A 317 -14.32 5.30 10.50
C PHE A 317 -14.74 4.96 11.93
N GLY A 318 -13.85 5.00 12.91
CA GLY A 318 -14.14 4.52 14.27
C GLY A 318 -15.29 5.27 14.95
N GLY A 319 -15.38 6.59 14.75
CA GLY A 319 -16.49 7.41 15.25
C GLY A 319 -17.81 7.06 14.59
N ASP A 320 -17.81 6.96 13.25
CA ASP A 320 -19.00 6.60 12.47
C ASP A 320 -19.49 5.20 12.84
N ILE A 321 -18.60 4.21 12.93
CA ILE A 321 -18.92 2.84 13.34
C ILE A 321 -19.58 2.81 14.71
N TYR A 322 -19.05 3.56 15.68
CA TYR A 322 -19.60 3.59 17.04
C TYR A 322 -20.97 4.27 17.13
N GLN A 323 -21.20 5.34 16.35
CA GLN A 323 -22.42 6.14 16.43
C GLN A 323 -23.55 5.63 15.54
N THR A 324 -23.24 5.02 14.40
CA THR A 324 -24.24 4.69 13.37
C THR A 324 -24.61 3.22 13.30
N LEU A 325 -23.69 2.30 13.60
CA LEU A 325 -23.93 0.87 13.39
C LEU A 325 -24.41 0.18 14.67
N SER A 326 -25.50 -0.57 14.54
CA SER A 326 -25.94 -1.52 15.56
C SER A 326 -24.96 -2.70 15.70
N CYS A 327 -25.01 -3.40 16.83
CA CYS A 327 -24.17 -4.59 17.05
C CYS A 327 -24.32 -5.66 15.95
N LEU A 328 -25.54 -5.84 15.43
CA LEU A 328 -25.80 -6.78 14.33
C LEU A 328 -25.10 -6.34 13.03
N GLU A 329 -25.19 -5.06 12.69
CA GLU A 329 -24.56 -4.51 11.49
C GLU A 329 -23.02 -4.55 11.58
N ILE A 330 -22.46 -4.29 12.76
CA ILE A 330 -21.03 -4.48 13.01
C ILE A 330 -20.65 -5.96 12.80
N GLY A 331 -21.44 -6.89 13.32
CA GLY A 331 -21.24 -8.33 13.09
C GLY A 331 -21.27 -8.72 11.61
N LEU A 332 -22.23 -8.20 10.85
CA LEU A 332 -22.34 -8.41 9.40
C LEU A 332 -21.16 -7.81 8.64
N ALA A 333 -20.73 -6.59 8.99
CA ALA A 333 -19.58 -5.94 8.37
C ALA A 333 -18.29 -6.72 8.62
N MET A 334 -18.08 -7.20 9.85
CA MET A 334 -16.94 -8.04 10.21
C MET A 334 -16.97 -9.40 9.50
N GLY A 335 -18.15 -10.02 9.39
CA GLY A 335 -18.34 -11.25 8.62
C GLY A 335 -18.05 -11.06 7.12
N GLY A 336 -18.52 -9.95 6.53
CA GLY A 336 -18.21 -9.58 5.16
C GLY A 336 -16.71 -9.36 4.95
N LEU A 337 -16.04 -8.66 5.87
CA LEU A 337 -14.59 -8.43 5.80
C LEU A 337 -13.80 -9.75 5.90
N TYR A 338 -14.26 -10.68 6.73
CA TYR A 338 -13.67 -12.02 6.82
C TYR A 338 -13.88 -12.83 5.53
N LEU A 339 -15.06 -12.76 4.91
CA LEU A 339 -15.30 -13.39 3.60
C LEU A 339 -14.35 -12.83 2.52
N VAL A 340 -14.19 -11.51 2.47
CA VAL A 340 -13.22 -10.87 1.55
C VAL A 340 -11.80 -11.41 1.82
N LYS A 341 -11.40 -11.53 3.09
CA LYS A 341 -10.11 -12.12 3.44
C LYS A 341 -9.95 -13.56 2.95
N CYS A 342 -10.98 -14.40 3.11
CA CYS A 342 -10.97 -15.77 2.62
C CYS A 342 -10.81 -15.81 1.11
N ILE A 343 -11.59 -15.00 0.37
CA ILE A 343 -11.50 -14.90 -1.10
C ILE A 343 -10.09 -14.47 -1.53
N VAL A 344 -9.54 -13.42 -0.91
CA VAL A 344 -8.17 -12.95 -1.19
C VAL A 344 -7.15 -14.07 -0.93
N THR A 345 -7.28 -14.80 0.18
CA THR A 345 -6.38 -15.90 0.52
C THR A 345 -6.46 -17.04 -0.50
N SER A 346 -7.66 -17.40 -0.95
CA SER A 346 -7.87 -18.41 -1.99
C SER A 346 -7.29 -17.98 -3.34
N ILE A 347 -7.46 -16.72 -3.73
CA ILE A 347 -6.87 -16.19 -4.97
C ILE A 347 -5.34 -16.24 -4.88
N ILE A 348 -4.75 -15.85 -3.75
CA ILE A 348 -3.30 -15.95 -3.54
C ILE A 348 -2.81 -17.39 -3.71
N GLN A 349 -3.50 -18.38 -3.11
CA GLN A 349 -3.13 -19.79 -3.25
C GLN A 349 -3.25 -20.33 -4.68
N LEU A 350 -4.10 -19.73 -5.52
CA LEU A 350 -4.22 -20.08 -6.93
C LEU A 350 -3.13 -19.43 -7.80
N LEU A 351 -2.65 -18.25 -7.41
CA LEU A 351 -1.66 -17.47 -8.15
C LEU A 351 -0.20 -17.85 -7.80
N ILE A 352 0.00 -18.40 -6.60
CA ILE A 352 1.29 -18.91 -6.10
C ILE A 352 1.48 -20.33 -6.59
#